data_AF-A0A0D2NQI3-F1
#
_entry.id   AF-A0A0D2NQI3-F1
#
_cell.length_a   1.000
_cell.length_b   1.000
_cell.length_c   1.000
_cell.angle_alpha   90.00
_cell.angle_beta   90.00
_cell.angle_gamma   90.00
#
_symmetry.space_group_name_H-M   'P 1'
#
loop_
_entity.id
_entity.type
_entity.pdbx_description
1 polymer ?
#
loop_
_entity_poly.entity_id
_entity_poly.type
_entity_poly.pdbx_seq_one_letter_code
_entity_poly.pdbx_strand_id
1 'polypeptide(L)'
;EELEDDPVKLKQFVMSKLEDIPNEMKSVVGKTELDAIASSPLRYRRPWELLWGNISKGNVCVAGDALHPMTPDLGQGGYAALEDGVVLARCIAEALLKPGGEENNGKIVDEEEEYKRIEMGLKNYAQERRWRSIDLVSTASMVGYIQQNSGKIMNFL
;
A
#
# COMPACT_ATOMS: atom_id res chain seq x y z
N GLU A 1 6.38 -3.73 -24.29
CA GLU A 1 6.98 -5.07 -24.09
C GLU A 1 8.46 -5.07 -24.44
N GLU A 2 8.91 -4.80 -25.68
CA GLU A 2 10.35 -4.85 -26.04
C GLU A 2 11.33 -3.90 -25.32
N LEU A 3 10.84 -2.90 -24.56
CA LEU A 3 11.67 -1.92 -23.84
C LEU A 3 11.98 -2.33 -22.39
N GLU A 4 11.16 -3.18 -21.78
CA GLU A 4 11.31 -3.57 -20.37
C GLU A 4 12.35 -4.69 -20.19
N ASP A 5 12.55 -5.52 -21.21
CA ASP A 5 13.46 -6.68 -21.16
C ASP A 5 14.89 -6.38 -21.64
N ASP A 6 15.15 -5.17 -22.14
CA ASP A 6 16.47 -4.75 -22.63
C ASP A 6 16.98 -3.54 -21.83
N PRO A 7 17.85 -3.77 -20.82
CA PRO A 7 18.39 -2.71 -19.97
C PRO A 7 19.14 -1.62 -20.74
N VAL A 8 19.72 -1.94 -21.91
CA VAL A 8 20.43 -0.96 -22.74
C VAL A 8 19.43 -0.02 -23.37
N LYS A 9 18.36 -0.55 -23.98
CA LYS A 9 17.28 0.27 -24.54
C LYS A 9 16.59 1.10 -23.46
N LEU A 10 16.38 0.54 -22.28
CA LEU A 10 15.77 1.24 -21.15
C LEU A 10 16.65 2.41 -20.67
N LYS A 11 17.96 2.19 -20.52
CA LYS A 11 18.91 3.26 -20.19
C LYS A 11 18.90 4.36 -21.24
N GLN A 12 18.95 4.00 -22.53
CA GLN A 12 18.88 4.97 -23.62
C GLN A 12 17.58 5.78 -23.59
N PHE A 13 16.44 5.11 -23.37
CA PHE A 13 15.14 5.75 -23.23
C PHE A 13 15.13 6.77 -22.07
N VAL A 14 15.57 6.36 -20.88
CA VAL A 14 15.65 7.27 -19.72
C VAL A 14 16.57 8.46 -20.03
N MET A 15 17.75 8.23 -20.62
CA MET A 15 18.69 9.30 -20.96
C MET A 15 18.11 10.30 -21.97
N SER A 16 17.34 9.84 -22.97
CA SER A 16 16.63 10.72 -23.92
C SER A 16 15.56 11.61 -23.27
N LYS A 17 14.98 11.17 -22.13
CA LYS A 17 14.00 11.97 -21.38
C LYS A 17 14.65 13.05 -20.51
N LEU A 18 15.97 13.02 -20.36
CA LEU A 18 16.71 13.95 -19.52
C LEU A 18 17.36 15.09 -20.32
N GLU A 19 17.13 15.22 -21.63
CA GLU A 19 17.81 16.22 -22.48
C GLU A 19 17.79 17.65 -21.93
N ASP A 20 16.67 18.08 -21.34
CA ASP A 20 16.49 19.42 -20.77
C ASP A 20 16.97 19.59 -19.32
N ILE A 21 17.54 18.55 -18.72
CA ILE A 21 17.97 18.51 -17.31
C ILE A 21 19.47 18.86 -17.17
N PRO A 22 19.92 19.48 -16.07
CA PRO A 22 21.35 19.76 -15.83
C PRO A 22 22.27 18.54 -15.95
N ASN A 23 23.49 18.77 -16.42
CA ASN A 23 24.47 17.72 -16.70
C ASN A 23 24.87 16.93 -15.45
N GLU A 24 24.86 17.56 -14.28
CA GLU A 24 25.14 16.93 -12.99
C GLU A 24 24.12 15.83 -12.70
N MET A 25 22.83 16.10 -12.95
CA MET A 25 21.74 15.14 -12.74
C MET A 25 21.77 14.02 -13.79
N LYS A 26 22.06 14.35 -15.06
CA LYS A 26 22.30 13.36 -16.12
C LYS A 26 23.45 12.41 -15.75
N SER A 27 24.53 12.94 -15.18
CA SER A 27 25.69 12.16 -14.74
C SER A 27 25.32 11.17 -13.62
N VAL A 28 24.47 11.59 -12.67
CA VAL A 28 23.97 10.71 -11.61
C VAL A 28 23.19 9.53 -12.20
N VAL A 29 22.22 9.79 -13.08
CA VAL A 29 21.42 8.72 -13.72
C VAL A 29 22.28 7.85 -14.65
N GLY A 30 23.22 8.46 -15.36
CA GLY A 30 24.12 7.75 -16.28
C GLY A 30 25.06 6.74 -15.59
N LYS A 31 25.34 6.92 -14.30
CA LYS A 31 26.16 6.00 -13.49
C LYS A 31 25.42 4.74 -13.03
N THR A 32 24.10 4.65 -13.20
CA THR A 32 23.36 3.43 -12.84
C THR A 32 23.78 2.27 -13.74
N GLU A 33 24.25 1.17 -13.16
CA GLU A 33 24.62 -0.06 -13.86
C GLU A 33 23.41 -0.68 -14.57
N LEU A 34 23.63 -1.38 -15.68
CA LEU A 34 22.55 -1.90 -16.52
C LEU A 34 21.65 -2.89 -15.76
N ASP A 35 22.23 -3.74 -14.93
CA ASP A 35 21.52 -4.73 -14.10
C ASP A 35 20.79 -4.09 -12.90
N ALA A 36 21.08 -2.84 -12.58
CA ALA A 36 20.43 -2.08 -11.51
C ALA A 36 19.23 -1.24 -12.01
N ILE A 37 18.97 -1.21 -13.33
CA ILE A 37 17.82 -0.51 -13.90
C ILE A 37 16.63 -1.47 -13.94
N ALA A 38 15.63 -1.19 -13.11
CA ALA A 38 14.35 -1.87 -13.13
C ALA A 38 13.26 -0.94 -13.69
N SER A 39 12.38 -1.49 -14.54
CA SER A 39 11.14 -0.84 -14.96
C SER A 39 9.97 -1.74 -14.56
N SER A 40 8.95 -1.15 -13.96
CA SER A 40 7.69 -1.84 -13.69
C SER A 40 6.54 -0.89 -14.03
N PRO A 41 5.49 -1.37 -14.72
CA PRO A 41 4.31 -0.56 -14.97
C PRO A 41 3.66 -0.10 -13.67
N LEU A 42 3.33 1.19 -13.57
CA LEU A 42 2.49 1.71 -12.50
C LEU A 42 1.04 1.31 -12.80
N ARG A 43 0.52 0.36 -12.02
CA ARG A 43 -0.88 -0.06 -12.12
C ARG A 43 -1.73 0.77 -11.18
N TYR A 44 -2.72 1.45 -11.74
CA TYR A 44 -3.66 2.25 -10.96
C TYR A 44 -4.85 1.40 -10.51
N ARG A 45 -5.05 1.32 -9.19
CA ARG A 45 -6.28 0.82 -8.58
C ARG A 45 -7.12 2.02 -8.15
N ARG A 46 -8.37 2.06 -8.59
CA ARG A 46 -9.28 3.18 -8.31
C ARG A 46 -9.61 3.22 -6.80
N PRO A 47 -9.41 4.36 -6.09
CA PRO A 47 -9.65 4.43 -4.64
C PRO A 47 -11.07 4.02 -4.21
N TRP A 48 -12.08 4.25 -5.06
CA TRP A 48 -13.45 3.86 -4.75
C TRP A 48 -13.69 2.35 -4.75
N GLU A 49 -12.81 1.54 -5.35
CA GLU A 49 -12.87 0.09 -5.19
C GLU A 49 -12.65 -0.34 -3.73
N LEU A 50 -12.00 0.50 -2.90
CA LEU A 50 -11.89 0.29 -1.46
C LEU A 50 -13.17 0.66 -0.69
N LEU A 51 -13.98 1.58 -1.23
CA LEU A 51 -15.28 1.94 -0.64
C LEU A 51 -16.25 0.76 -0.73
N TRP A 52 -16.26 0.07 -1.87
CA TRP A 52 -17.19 -1.03 -2.15
C TRP A 52 -16.60 -2.42 -1.91
N GLY A 53 -15.28 -2.53 -1.74
CA GLY A 53 -14.59 -3.78 -1.47
C GLY A 53 -14.79 -4.30 -0.04
N ASN A 54 -14.74 -5.62 0.10
CA ASN A 54 -14.68 -6.28 1.41
C ASN A 54 -13.22 -6.38 1.86
N ILE A 55 -12.91 -5.72 2.98
CA ILE A 55 -11.57 -5.76 3.59
C ILE A 55 -11.42 -7.02 4.47
N SER A 56 -12.53 -7.48 5.06
CA SER A 56 -12.60 -8.72 5.83
C SER A 56 -13.88 -9.50 5.50
N LYS A 57 -13.79 -10.83 5.63
CA LYS A 57 -14.92 -11.77 5.47
C LYS A 57 -14.64 -13.02 6.29
N GLY A 58 -15.52 -13.31 7.26
CA GLY A 58 -15.25 -14.36 8.26
C GLY A 58 -13.94 -14.06 8.99
N ASN A 59 -13.11 -15.09 9.19
CA ASN A 59 -11.81 -14.97 9.84
C ASN A 59 -10.65 -14.66 8.87
N VAL A 60 -10.94 -13.99 7.75
CA VAL A 60 -9.93 -13.55 6.77
C VAL A 60 -10.03 -12.05 6.54
N CYS A 61 -8.87 -11.37 6.47
CA CYS A 61 -8.78 -9.97 6.08
C CYS A 61 -7.60 -9.73 5.14
N VAL A 62 -7.62 -8.59 4.43
CA VAL A 62 -6.51 -8.10 3.61
C VAL A 62 -5.83 -6.91 4.27
N ALA A 63 -4.51 -6.80 4.08
CA ALA A 63 -3.65 -5.74 4.61
C ALA A 63 -2.53 -5.42 3.60
N GLY A 64 -1.82 -4.31 3.79
CA GLY A 64 -0.73 -3.88 2.92
C GLY A 64 -1.20 -3.67 1.48
N ASP A 65 -0.34 -3.98 0.50
CA ASP A 65 -0.64 -3.81 -0.93
C ASP A 65 -1.86 -4.62 -1.41
N ALA A 66 -2.28 -5.68 -0.70
CA ALA A 66 -3.51 -6.39 -1.03
C ALA A 66 -4.76 -5.55 -0.69
N LEU A 67 -4.67 -4.77 0.38
CA LEU A 67 -5.70 -3.82 0.77
C LEU A 67 -5.57 -2.53 -0.05
N HIS A 68 -4.46 -1.81 0.06
CA HIS A 68 -4.34 -0.42 -0.40
C HIS A 68 -3.14 -0.21 -1.34
N PRO A 69 -3.08 -0.90 -2.49
CA PRO A 69 -2.01 -0.67 -3.45
C PRO A 69 -2.07 0.80 -3.90
N MET A 70 -0.95 1.49 -3.75
CA MET A 70 -0.83 2.92 -4.03
C MET A 70 0.35 3.19 -4.94
N THR A 71 0.29 4.30 -5.66
CA THR A 71 1.43 4.75 -6.44
C THR A 71 2.58 5.18 -5.51
N PRO A 72 3.84 5.05 -5.96
CA PRO A 72 4.99 5.30 -5.08
C PRO A 72 5.24 6.79 -4.82
N ASP A 73 4.47 7.70 -5.43
CA ASP A 73 4.72 9.15 -5.44
C ASP A 73 4.73 9.79 -4.03
N LEU A 74 4.03 9.17 -3.07
CA LEU A 74 4.04 9.59 -1.66
C LEU A 74 5.03 8.79 -0.79
N GLY A 75 5.47 7.62 -1.25
CA GLY A 75 6.37 6.73 -0.51
C GLY A 75 5.78 6.14 0.79
N GLN A 76 4.45 6.11 0.93
CA GLN A 76 3.77 5.73 2.19
C GLN A 76 3.28 4.27 2.24
N GLY A 77 3.37 3.49 1.17
CA GLY A 77 2.83 2.12 1.12
C GLY A 77 3.38 1.21 2.23
N GLY A 78 4.70 1.21 2.43
CA GLY A 78 5.34 0.43 3.48
C GLY A 78 4.92 0.84 4.89
N TYR A 79 4.85 2.15 5.16
CA TYR A 79 4.39 2.65 6.46
C TYR A 79 2.92 2.33 6.72
N ALA A 80 2.07 2.40 5.70
CA ALA A 80 0.67 2.03 5.80
C ALA A 80 0.48 0.54 6.10
N ALA A 81 1.32 -0.33 5.55
CA ALA A 81 1.34 -1.76 5.87
C ALA A 81 1.77 -2.02 7.32
N LEU A 82 2.71 -1.24 7.86
CA LEU A 82 3.08 -1.31 9.28
C LEU A 82 1.94 -0.83 10.20
N GLU A 83 1.26 0.26 9.84
CA GLU A 83 0.06 0.71 10.55
C GLU A 83 -1.01 -0.39 10.57
N ASP A 84 -1.22 -1.09 9.45
CA ASP A 84 -2.16 -2.21 9.38
C ASP A 84 -1.78 -3.31 10.37
N GLY A 85 -0.50 -3.70 10.44
CA GLY A 85 -0.03 -4.72 11.36
C GLY A 85 -0.32 -4.38 12.83
N VAL A 86 -0.08 -3.13 13.22
CA VAL A 86 -0.35 -2.65 14.59
C VAL A 86 -1.85 -2.65 14.90
N VAL A 87 -2.68 -2.11 13.99
CA VAL A 87 -4.14 -2.06 14.19
C VAL A 87 -4.74 -3.46 14.20
N LEU A 88 -4.30 -4.33 13.29
CA LEU A 88 -4.76 -5.72 13.21
C LEU A 88 -4.43 -6.48 14.49
N ALA A 89 -3.18 -6.37 14.97
CA ALA A 89 -2.74 -7.01 16.21
C ALA A 89 -3.58 -6.55 17.41
N ARG A 90 -3.86 -5.24 17.51
CA ARG A 90 -4.72 -4.69 18.57
C ARG A 90 -6.15 -5.25 18.50
N CYS A 91 -6.79 -5.20 17.32
CA CYS A 91 -8.17 -5.67 17.16
C CYS A 91 -8.32 -7.18 17.42
N ILE A 92 -7.33 -8.00 17.01
CA ILE A 92 -7.34 -9.44 17.28
C ILE A 92 -7.04 -9.70 18.77
N ALA A 93 -6.08 -9.01 19.38
CA ALA A 93 -5.79 -9.16 20.80
C ALA A 93 -7.02 -8.89 21.67
N GLU A 94 -7.80 -7.85 21.36
CA GLU A 94 -9.07 -7.58 22.03
C GLU A 94 -10.11 -8.71 21.85
N ALA A 95 -10.12 -9.37 20.68
CA ALA A 95 -10.99 -10.52 20.43
C ALA A 95 -10.56 -11.77 21.22
N LEU A 96 -9.25 -11.97 21.41
CA LEU A 96 -8.67 -13.11 22.11
C LEU A 96 -8.63 -12.92 23.64
N LEU A 97 -8.46 -11.69 24.13
CA LEU A 97 -8.32 -11.37 25.56
C LEU A 97 -9.67 -11.16 26.28
N LYS A 98 -10.79 -11.07 25.56
CA LYS A 98 -12.12 -11.01 26.19
C LYS A 98 -12.34 -12.27 27.04
N PRO A 99 -12.67 -12.13 28.33
CA PRO A 99 -12.65 -13.24 29.26
C PRO A 99 -13.82 -14.19 28.99
N GLY A 100 -13.51 -15.36 28.44
CA GLY A 100 -14.03 -16.62 28.96
C GLY A 100 -13.14 -17.19 30.08
N GLY A 101 -12.23 -16.36 30.62
CA GLY A 101 -11.08 -16.77 31.45
C GLY A 101 -10.94 -16.01 32.76
N GLU A 102 -12.04 -15.62 33.40
CA GLU A 102 -12.10 -15.68 34.86
C GLU A 102 -12.84 -16.98 35.20
N GLU A 103 -12.09 -17.96 35.72
CA GLU A 103 -12.52 -19.25 36.26
C GLU A 103 -13.59 -20.03 35.45
N ASN A 104 -13.15 -20.83 34.48
CA ASN A 104 -14.01 -21.89 33.94
C ASN A 104 -13.40 -23.26 34.23
N ASN A 105 -13.89 -23.87 35.31
CA ASN A 105 -13.87 -25.30 35.59
C ASN A 105 -14.21 -26.14 34.34
N GLY A 106 -13.23 -26.43 33.48
CA GLY A 106 -13.32 -27.42 32.42
C GLY A 106 -14.41 -27.21 31.35
N LYS A 107 -14.89 -25.97 31.12
CA LYS A 107 -15.83 -25.70 30.02
C LYS A 107 -15.08 -25.63 28.69
N ILE A 108 -15.46 -26.50 27.76
CA ILE A 108 -15.07 -26.46 26.35
C ILE A 108 -15.40 -25.05 25.81
N VAL A 109 -14.39 -24.35 25.29
CA VAL A 109 -14.60 -23.09 24.57
C VAL A 109 -15.48 -23.41 23.36
N ASP A 110 -16.62 -22.73 23.25
CA ASP A 110 -17.46 -22.86 22.06
C ASP A 110 -16.71 -22.28 20.86
N GLU A 111 -16.24 -23.16 19.96
CA GLU A 111 -15.52 -22.80 18.74
C GLU A 111 -16.31 -21.77 17.90
N GLU A 112 -17.65 -21.82 17.95
CA GLU A 112 -18.51 -20.87 17.23
C GLU A 112 -18.43 -19.46 17.85
N GLU A 113 -18.35 -19.36 19.18
CA GLU A 113 -18.20 -18.08 19.87
C GLU A 113 -16.82 -17.46 19.61
N GLU A 114 -15.76 -18.28 19.63
CA GLU A 114 -14.41 -17.82 19.29
C GLU A 114 -14.35 -17.32 17.85
N TYR A 115 -14.93 -18.08 16.91
CA TYR A 115 -15.02 -17.68 15.52
C TYR A 115 -15.69 -16.31 15.37
N LYS A 116 -16.84 -16.09 16.03
CA LYS A 116 -17.56 -14.80 15.99
C LYS A 116 -16.77 -13.65 16.60
N ARG A 117 -15.99 -13.89 17.67
CA ARG A 117 -15.13 -12.87 18.27
C ARG A 117 -14.01 -12.45 17.32
N ILE A 118 -13.34 -13.41 16.69
CA ILE A 118 -12.27 -13.14 15.71
C ILE A 118 -12.85 -12.39 14.51
N GLU A 119 -13.97 -12.84 13.95
CA GLU A 119 -14.64 -12.16 12.83
C GLU A 119 -14.95 -10.70 13.18
N MET A 120 -15.43 -10.42 14.41
CA MET A 120 -15.68 -9.06 14.87
C MET A 120 -14.39 -8.23 14.98
N GLY A 121 -13.30 -8.82 15.50
CA GLY A 121 -11.99 -8.16 15.55
C GLY A 121 -11.51 -7.75 14.15
N LEU A 122 -11.64 -8.63 13.16
CA LEU A 122 -11.26 -8.33 11.77
C LEU A 122 -12.19 -7.29 11.12
N LYS A 123 -13.46 -7.23 11.51
CA LYS A 123 -14.38 -6.15 11.08
C LYS A 123 -13.99 -4.81 11.66
N ASN A 124 -13.56 -4.76 12.92
CA ASN A 124 -13.06 -3.54 13.55
C ASN A 124 -11.79 -3.03 12.85
N TYR A 125 -10.82 -3.92 12.61
CA TYR A 125 -9.63 -3.62 11.80
C TYR A 125 -10.02 -3.01 10.44
N ALA A 126 -10.94 -3.66 9.73
CA ALA A 126 -11.41 -3.18 8.43
C ALA A 126 -12.03 -1.79 8.49
N GLN A 127 -12.82 -1.49 9.52
CA GLN A 127 -13.44 -0.18 9.71
C GLN A 127 -12.42 0.91 9.97
N GLU A 128 -11.44 0.64 10.84
CA GLU A 128 -10.37 1.59 11.15
C GLU A 128 -9.46 1.88 9.95
N ARG A 129 -9.16 0.86 9.15
CA ARG A 129 -8.21 1.01 8.03
C ARG A 129 -8.84 1.52 6.74
N ARG A 130 -10.16 1.41 6.56
CA ARG A 130 -10.84 1.79 5.31
C ARG A 130 -10.57 3.22 4.88
N TRP A 131 -10.90 4.19 5.74
CA TRP A 131 -10.79 5.62 5.39
C TRP A 131 -9.34 6.05 5.23
N ARG A 132 -8.46 5.57 6.10
CA ARG A 132 -7.02 5.82 6.03
C ARG A 132 -6.42 5.30 4.72
N SER A 133 -6.83 4.11 4.29
CA SER A 133 -6.43 3.52 3.01
C SER A 133 -6.88 4.38 1.82
N ILE A 134 -8.14 4.79 1.81
CA ILE A 134 -8.70 5.62 0.73
C ILE A 134 -7.97 6.95 0.62
N ASP A 135 -7.72 7.59 1.77
CA ASP A 135 -6.99 8.86 1.85
C ASP A 135 -5.58 8.73 1.26
N LEU A 136 -4.84 7.69 1.66
CA LEU A 136 -3.49 7.44 1.15
C LEU A 136 -3.45 7.17 -0.36
N VAL A 137 -4.29 6.25 -0.86
CA VAL A 137 -4.29 5.91 -2.29
C VAL A 137 -4.68 7.13 -3.14
N SER A 138 -5.66 7.92 -2.68
CA SER A 138 -6.11 9.13 -3.38
C SER A 138 -5.03 10.20 -3.38
N THR A 139 -4.38 10.42 -2.22
CA THR A 139 -3.31 11.41 -2.07
C THR A 139 -2.09 11.04 -2.92
N ALA A 140 -1.64 9.79 -2.88
CA ALA A 140 -0.52 9.31 -3.69
C ALA A 140 -0.79 9.52 -5.19
N SER A 141 -1.99 9.20 -5.65
CA SER A 141 -2.40 9.41 -7.05
C SER A 141 -2.39 10.89 -7.44
N MET A 142 -2.88 11.77 -6.55
CA MET A 142 -2.89 13.22 -6.78
C MET A 142 -1.46 13.79 -6.83
N VAL A 143 -0.58 13.36 -5.93
CA VAL A 143 0.83 13.77 -5.91
C VAL A 143 1.53 13.33 -7.21
N GLY A 144 1.32 12.08 -7.65
CA GLY A 144 1.87 11.60 -8.92
C GLY A 144 1.39 12.42 -10.11
N TYR A 145 0.10 12.78 -10.16
CA TYR A 145 -0.43 13.66 -11.19
C TYR A 145 0.24 15.05 -11.19
N ILE A 146 0.46 15.65 -10.02
CA ILE A 146 1.12 16.96 -9.90
C ILE A 146 2.58 16.88 -10.33
N GLN A 147 3.32 15.85 -9.89
CA GLN A 147 4.74 15.66 -10.20
C GLN A 147 4.98 15.44 -11.70
N GLN A 148 4.09 14.69 -12.38
CA GLN A 148 4.23 14.38 -13.80
C GLN A 148 3.81 15.54 -14.71
N ASN A 149 3.01 16.49 -14.22
CA ASN A 149 2.50 17.60 -15.02
C ASN A 149 3.51 18.76 -15.09
N SER A 150 4.66 18.51 -15.74
CA SER A 150 5.69 19.44 -16.25
C SER A 150 5.62 20.89 -15.74
N GLY A 151 5.74 21.11 -14.42
CA GLY A 151 5.84 22.45 -13.81
C GLY A 151 4.61 23.36 -13.85
N LYS A 152 3.49 23.01 -14.51
CA LYS A 152 2.30 23.90 -14.60
C LYS A 152 1.59 24.10 -13.26
N ILE A 153 1.64 23.10 -12.38
CA ILE A 153 1.04 23.14 -11.05
C ILE A 153 2.10 23.42 -9.98
N MET A 154 3.36 23.16 -10.30
CA MET A 154 4.48 23.17 -9.35
C MET A 154 5.48 24.27 -9.71
N ASN A 155 4.99 25.48 -9.99
CA ASN A 155 5.78 26.68 -9.77
C ASN A 155 5.66 27.02 -8.28
N PHE A 156 6.48 26.36 -7.46
CA PHE A 156 6.73 26.87 -6.12
C PHE A 156 7.45 28.21 -6.26
N LEU A 157 6.92 29.21 -5.56
CA LEU A 157 7.50 30.55 -5.38
C LEU A 157 8.98 30.50 -4.99
#